data_AF-A0A524PND7-F1
#
_entry.id   AF-A0A524PND7-F1
#
_cell.length_a   1.000
_cell.length_b   1.000
_cell.length_c   1.000
_cell.angle_alpha   90.00
_cell.angle_beta   90.00
_cell.angle_gamma   90.00
#
_symmetry.space_group_name_H-M   'P 1'
#
loop_
_entity.id
_entity.type
_entity.pdbx_description
1 polymer ?
#
loop_
_entity_poly.entity_id
_entity_poly.type
_entity_poly.pdbx_seq_one_letter_code
_entity_poly.pdbx_strand_id
1 'polypeptide(L)'
;MPYVGFFWPLLIPCVAGALITIFILGWKGTDIDVDKAFSELPVPPERMNWTRIIIPFLAFFGLIFIGRKWPHSTPIVGLPLMFIVAALASYLLSPKKLNIFRISADTIKQLLPLIGTLTCVGILVQIMTLTGVRGLLAIGFITLPTVLVIAGLFIFLPVTESVLMYGSAAVFGVPLILLFNSIGLDPIIALAGMSIIWPLGDALPPTAIIGRLTVNVVEPKESYGQFLKQCILPAVIICIIGTLMVIYSSELGFLTGL
;
A
#
# COMPACT_ATOMS: atom_id res chain seq x y z
N MET A 1 2.41 10.70 11.58
CA MET A 1 3.85 10.80 11.30
C MET A 1 4.03 11.72 10.11
N PRO A 2 5.00 12.65 10.11
CA PRO A 2 5.34 13.37 8.90
C PRO A 2 5.82 12.36 7.85
N TYR A 3 5.27 12.39 6.63
CA TYR A 3 5.63 11.50 5.50
C TYR A 3 7.07 11.72 4.98
N VAL A 4 7.88 12.49 5.70
CA VAL A 4 9.25 12.84 5.37
C VAL A 4 10.14 11.63 5.67
N GLY A 5 11.01 11.28 4.74
CA GLY A 5 11.96 10.15 4.88
C GLY A 5 11.45 8.79 4.40
N PHE A 6 10.15 8.59 4.17
CA PHE A 6 9.61 7.29 3.73
C PHE A 6 9.83 6.95 2.25
N PHE A 7 10.18 7.93 1.41
CA PHE A 7 10.19 7.73 -0.05
C PHE A 7 11.15 6.63 -0.49
N TRP A 8 12.45 6.75 -0.19
CA TRP A 8 13.44 5.73 -0.59
C TRP A 8 13.33 4.43 0.20
N PRO A 9 13.13 4.44 1.54
CA PRO A 9 12.95 3.22 2.31
C PRO A 9 11.75 2.40 1.85
N LEU A 10 10.70 3.02 1.30
CA LEU A 10 9.55 2.28 0.79
C LEU A 10 9.71 1.94 -0.71
N LEU A 11 10.15 2.89 -1.53
CA LEU A 11 10.20 2.72 -2.99
C LEU A 11 11.13 1.59 -3.42
N ILE A 12 12.36 1.56 -2.89
CA ILE A 12 13.38 0.58 -3.29
C ILE A 12 12.90 -0.85 -3.06
N PRO A 13 12.50 -1.25 -1.84
CA PRO A 13 12.06 -2.62 -1.60
C PRO A 13 10.70 -2.92 -2.23
N CYS A 14 9.80 -1.95 -2.39
CA CYS A 14 8.55 -2.18 -3.15
C CYS A 14 8.83 -2.51 -4.61
N VAL A 15 9.71 -1.74 -5.28
CA VAL A 15 10.07 -1.99 -6.68
C VAL A 15 10.84 -3.32 -6.80
N ALA A 16 11.79 -3.57 -5.91
CA ALA A 16 12.54 -4.83 -5.89
C ALA A 16 11.61 -6.03 -5.67
N GLY A 17 10.74 -5.97 -4.67
CA GLY A 17 9.76 -7.03 -4.36
C GLY A 17 8.77 -7.25 -5.50
N ALA A 18 8.30 -6.18 -6.15
CA ALA A 18 7.43 -6.28 -7.32
C ALA A 18 8.14 -6.97 -8.50
N LEU A 19 9.36 -6.55 -8.84
CA LEU A 19 10.14 -7.18 -9.91
C LEU A 19 10.42 -8.65 -9.62
N ILE A 20 10.86 -8.98 -8.40
CA ILE A 20 11.10 -10.36 -7.98
C ILE A 20 9.83 -11.19 -8.13
N THR A 21 8.68 -10.67 -7.71
CA THR A 21 7.39 -11.38 -7.82
C THR A 21 7.01 -11.61 -9.28
N ILE A 22 7.16 -10.59 -10.13
CA ILE A 22 6.90 -10.69 -11.57
C ILE A 22 7.79 -11.76 -12.20
N PHE A 23 9.09 -11.77 -11.89
CA PHE A 23 10.00 -12.76 -12.45
C PHE A 23 9.71 -14.17 -11.93
N ILE A 24 9.43 -14.36 -10.64
CA ILE A 24 9.16 -15.68 -10.06
C ILE A 24 7.88 -16.29 -10.65
N LEU A 25 6.79 -15.51 -10.71
CA LEU A 25 5.51 -16.01 -11.21
C LEU A 25 5.46 -16.04 -12.74
N GLY A 26 6.16 -15.13 -13.41
CA GLY A 26 6.23 -15.02 -14.87
C GLY A 26 7.28 -15.89 -15.54
N TRP A 27 8.21 -16.51 -14.79
CA TRP A 27 9.32 -17.30 -15.38
C TRP A 27 8.87 -18.47 -16.26
N LYS A 28 7.66 -18.99 -16.02
CA LYS A 28 7.07 -20.09 -16.81
C LYS A 28 5.97 -19.62 -17.78
N GLY A 29 5.89 -18.31 -18.05
CA GLY A 29 4.93 -17.76 -19.00
C GLY A 29 5.16 -18.30 -20.42
N THR A 30 4.08 -18.59 -21.12
CA THR A 30 4.09 -18.89 -22.57
C THR A 30 4.43 -17.63 -23.36
N ASP A 31 5.00 -17.78 -24.56
CA ASP A 31 5.19 -16.66 -25.48
C ASP A 31 3.86 -15.92 -25.70
N ILE A 32 3.84 -14.64 -25.33
CA ILE A 32 2.70 -13.77 -25.56
C ILE A 32 2.67 -13.47 -27.06
N ASP A 33 1.59 -13.85 -27.73
CA ASP A 33 1.30 -13.47 -29.10
C ASP A 33 1.00 -11.96 -29.11
N VAL A 34 2.08 -11.19 -29.27
CA VAL A 34 2.11 -9.73 -29.14
C VAL A 34 1.09 -9.09 -30.07
N ASP A 35 0.91 -9.67 -31.26
CA ASP A 35 -0.03 -9.20 -32.27
C ASP A 35 -1.50 -9.40 -31.84
N LYS A 36 -1.82 -10.53 -31.20
CA LYS A 36 -3.15 -10.73 -30.59
C LYS A 36 -3.40 -9.75 -29.45
N ALA A 37 -2.42 -9.55 -28.57
CA ALA A 37 -2.54 -8.62 -27.46
C ALA A 37 -2.78 -7.18 -27.94
N PHE A 38 -2.11 -6.74 -29.00
CA PHE A 38 -2.36 -5.43 -29.60
C PHE A 38 -3.73 -5.33 -30.29
N SER A 39 -4.23 -6.42 -30.86
CA SER A 39 -5.55 -6.44 -31.53
C SER A 39 -6.74 -6.38 -30.57
N GLU A 40 -6.56 -6.82 -29.32
CA GLU A 40 -7.59 -6.78 -28.27
C GLU A 40 -7.65 -5.43 -27.54
N LEU A 41 -6.65 -4.56 -27.73
CA LEU A 41 -6.63 -3.26 -27.07
C LEU A 41 -7.74 -2.35 -27.62
N PRO A 42 -8.52 -1.70 -26.75
CA PRO A 42 -9.57 -0.78 -27.17
C PRO A 42 -8.96 0.39 -27.95
N VAL A 43 -9.57 0.74 -29.08
CA VAL A 43 -9.12 1.86 -29.93
C VAL A 43 -9.18 3.16 -29.12
N PRO A 44 -8.07 3.92 -28.99
CA PRO A 44 -8.07 5.15 -28.22
C PRO A 44 -9.02 6.18 -28.85
N PRO A 45 -9.72 6.98 -28.03
CA PRO A 45 -10.67 7.96 -28.55
C PRO A 45 -9.98 8.99 -29.43
N GLU A 46 -10.65 9.39 -30.52
CA GLU A 46 -10.16 10.40 -31.45
C GLU A 46 -9.76 11.69 -30.69
N ARG A 47 -8.54 12.19 -30.95
CA ARG A 47 -7.89 13.39 -30.32
C ARG A 47 -7.25 13.19 -28.94
N MET A 48 -7.04 11.97 -28.47
CA MET A 48 -6.25 11.72 -27.26
C MET A 48 -4.74 11.78 -27.56
N ASN A 49 -4.14 12.95 -27.35
CA ASN A 49 -2.70 13.17 -27.57
C ASN A 49 -1.88 12.87 -26.30
N TRP A 50 -0.61 12.46 -26.45
CA TRP A 50 0.34 12.21 -25.36
C TRP A 50 0.43 13.34 -24.34
N THR A 51 0.34 14.60 -24.78
CA THR A 51 0.36 15.76 -23.90
C THR A 51 -0.82 15.79 -22.92
N ARG A 52 -2.02 15.38 -23.37
CA ARG A 52 -3.22 15.33 -22.53
C ARG A 52 -3.15 14.23 -21.48
N ILE A 53 -2.40 13.17 -21.76
CA ILE A 53 -2.16 12.07 -20.84
C ILE A 53 -1.11 12.47 -19.80
N ILE A 54 -0.01 13.08 -20.22
CA ILE A 54 1.13 13.41 -19.34
C ILE A 54 0.79 14.55 -18.36
N ILE A 55 0.02 15.55 -18.79
CA ILE A 55 -0.22 16.76 -17.97
C ILE A 55 -0.85 16.47 -16.60
N PRO A 56 -1.90 15.63 -16.47
CA PRO A 56 -2.44 15.25 -15.15
C PRO A 56 -1.41 14.58 -14.23
N PHE A 57 -0.57 13.70 -14.76
CA PHE A 57 0.52 13.08 -14.00
C PHE A 57 1.58 14.09 -13.61
N LEU A 58 1.96 14.98 -14.53
CA LEU A 58 2.95 16.02 -14.26
C LEU A 58 2.45 17.03 -13.21
N ALA A 59 1.16 17.37 -13.22
CA ALA A 59 0.54 18.17 -12.17
C ALA A 59 0.59 17.45 -10.81
N PHE A 60 0.26 16.16 -10.77
CA PHE A 60 0.28 15.36 -9.55
C PHE A 60 1.70 15.20 -8.98
N PHE A 61 2.64 14.67 -9.77
CA PHE A 61 4.03 14.48 -9.35
C PHE A 61 4.76 15.80 -9.12
N GLY A 62 4.42 16.85 -9.87
CA GLY A 62 4.93 18.19 -9.64
C GLY A 62 4.53 18.74 -8.27
N LEU A 63 3.26 18.59 -7.87
CA LEU A 63 2.79 18.99 -6.54
C LEU A 63 3.47 18.19 -5.42
N ILE A 64 3.65 16.87 -5.59
CA ILE A 64 4.41 16.04 -4.65
C ILE A 64 5.85 16.54 -4.52
N PHE A 65 6.50 16.83 -5.65
CA PHE A 65 7.89 17.29 -5.67
C PHE A 65 8.06 18.66 -5.01
N ILE A 66 7.17 19.60 -5.31
CA ILE A 66 7.14 20.95 -4.74
C ILE A 66 6.94 20.88 -3.22
N GLY A 67 5.94 20.12 -2.76
CA GLY A 67 5.66 19.96 -1.34
C GLY A 67 6.80 19.29 -0.56
N ARG A 68 7.62 18.48 -1.23
CA ARG A 68 8.79 17.82 -0.64
C ARG A 68 10.03 18.70 -0.66
N LYS A 69 10.25 19.51 -1.70
CA LYS A 69 11.45 20.35 -1.82
C LYS A 69 11.38 21.60 -0.94
N TRP A 70 10.18 22.15 -0.72
CA TRP A 70 9.96 23.36 0.08
C TRP A 70 8.90 23.19 1.16
N PRO A 71 9.08 22.24 2.11
CA PRO A 71 8.05 21.86 3.08
C PRO A 71 7.59 23.02 3.98
N HIS A 72 8.41 24.06 4.17
CA HIS A 72 8.10 25.21 5.02
C HIS A 72 7.57 26.44 4.27
N SER A 73 7.65 26.46 2.93
CA SER A 73 7.27 27.63 2.11
C SER A 73 6.04 27.37 1.24
N THR A 74 5.65 26.12 1.07
CA THR A 74 4.45 25.74 0.32
C THR A 74 3.32 25.41 1.27
N PRO A 75 2.07 25.83 1.00
CA PRO A 75 0.91 25.37 1.74
C PRO A 75 0.88 23.84 1.77
N ILE A 76 0.47 23.24 2.89
CA ILE A 76 0.35 21.78 3.02
C ILE A 76 -0.84 21.34 2.15
N VAL A 77 -0.55 21.05 0.88
CA VAL A 77 -1.49 20.46 -0.06
C VAL A 77 -1.62 18.99 0.31
N GLY A 78 -2.69 18.63 1.02
CA GLY A 78 -2.94 17.21 1.33
C GLY A 78 -3.08 16.38 0.05
N LEU A 79 -2.82 15.07 0.14
CA LEU A 79 -2.97 14.12 -0.97
C LEU A 79 -4.33 14.24 -1.72
N PRO A 80 -5.48 14.43 -1.03
CA PRO A 80 -6.76 14.65 -1.71
C PRO A 80 -6.76 15.87 -2.63
N LEU A 81 -6.15 16.99 -2.21
CA LEU A 81 -6.12 18.21 -3.02
C LEU A 81 -5.22 18.03 -4.25
N MET A 82 -4.10 17.29 -4.12
CA MET A 82 -3.26 16.93 -5.26
C MET A 82 -4.04 16.10 -6.30
N PHE A 83 -4.83 15.12 -5.85
CA PHE A 83 -5.71 14.34 -6.73
C PHE A 83 -6.82 15.19 -7.37
N ILE A 84 -7.38 16.15 -6.65
CA ILE A 84 -8.37 17.09 -7.22
C ILE A 84 -7.74 17.92 -8.33
N VAL A 85 -6.53 18.46 -8.14
CA VAL A 85 -5.84 19.23 -9.18
C VAL A 85 -5.55 18.36 -10.41
N ALA A 86 -5.07 17.13 -10.20
CA ALA A 86 -4.83 16.18 -11.30
C ALA A 86 -6.14 15.79 -12.02
N ALA A 87 -7.23 15.57 -11.28
CA ALA A 87 -8.55 15.30 -11.83
C ALA A 87 -9.11 16.49 -12.62
N LEU A 88 -8.89 17.72 -12.14
CA LEU A 88 -9.31 18.94 -12.82
C LEU A 88 -8.49 19.16 -14.10
N ALA A 89 -7.18 18.90 -14.08
CA ALA A 89 -6.35 18.89 -15.27
C ALA A 89 -6.86 17.84 -16.29
N SER A 90 -7.16 16.61 -15.83
CA SER A 90 -7.72 15.55 -16.68
C SER A 90 -9.09 15.96 -17.27
N TYR A 91 -9.94 16.60 -16.45
CA TYR A 91 -11.24 17.08 -16.86
C TYR A 91 -11.16 18.16 -17.95
N LEU A 92 -10.27 19.15 -17.77
CA LEU A 92 -10.08 20.25 -18.73
C LEU A 92 -9.45 19.80 -20.05
N LEU A 93 -8.55 18.81 -20.01
CA LEU A 93 -7.86 18.31 -21.22
C LEU A 93 -8.61 17.17 -21.93
N SER A 94 -9.64 16.59 -21.31
CA SER A 94 -10.40 15.48 -21.87
C SER A 94 -11.09 15.88 -23.19
N PRO A 95 -10.88 15.14 -24.30
CA PRO A 95 -11.59 15.38 -25.55
C PRO A 95 -13.08 14.99 -25.48
N LYS A 96 -13.48 14.20 -24.46
CA LYS A 96 -14.86 13.78 -24.21
C LYS A 96 -15.46 14.52 -23.02
N LYS A 97 -16.75 14.85 -23.11
CA LYS A 97 -17.50 15.42 -21.99
C LYS A 97 -17.63 14.37 -20.88
N LEU A 98 -16.91 14.59 -19.77
CA LEU A 98 -16.98 13.74 -18.59
C LEU A 98 -18.16 14.19 -17.71
N ASN A 99 -19.02 13.26 -17.33
CA ASN A 99 -20.08 13.54 -16.37
C ASN A 99 -19.53 13.32 -14.95
N ILE A 100 -19.06 14.39 -14.32
CA ILE A 100 -18.43 14.36 -13.00
C ILE A 100 -19.35 13.70 -11.96
N PHE A 101 -20.65 14.00 -11.99
CA PHE A 101 -21.61 13.46 -11.04
C PHE A 101 -21.77 11.95 -11.19
N ARG A 102 -21.94 11.46 -12.42
CA ARG A 102 -22.06 10.03 -12.68
C ARG A 102 -20.77 9.29 -12.31
N ILE A 103 -19.62 9.79 -12.73
CA ILE A 103 -18.31 9.19 -12.42
C ILE A 103 -18.12 9.14 -10.91
N SER A 104 -18.35 10.25 -10.21
CA SER A 104 -18.20 10.31 -8.74
C SER A 104 -19.16 9.34 -8.04
N ALA A 105 -20.43 9.26 -8.48
CA ALA A 105 -21.40 8.34 -7.92
C ALA A 105 -21.02 6.87 -8.15
N ASP A 106 -20.57 6.53 -9.36
CA ASP A 106 -20.13 5.18 -9.71
C ASP A 106 -18.86 4.82 -8.91
N THR A 107 -17.91 5.75 -8.74
CA THR A 107 -16.74 5.57 -7.88
C THR A 107 -17.13 5.35 -6.42
N ILE A 108 -18.04 6.16 -5.85
CA ILE A 108 -18.53 5.97 -4.48
C ILE A 108 -19.19 4.59 -4.33
N LYS A 109 -20.00 4.16 -5.29
CA LYS A 109 -20.63 2.83 -5.27
C LYS A 109 -19.60 1.71 -5.29
N GLN A 110 -18.55 1.83 -6.11
CA GLN A 110 -17.45 0.86 -6.16
C GLN A 110 -16.66 0.82 -4.86
N LEU A 111 -16.46 1.98 -4.21
CA LEU A 111 -15.73 2.10 -2.95
C LEU A 111 -16.60 1.86 -1.71
N LEU A 112 -17.93 1.75 -1.85
CA LEU A 112 -18.85 1.61 -0.73
C LEU A 112 -18.52 0.42 0.20
N PRO A 113 -18.15 -0.76 -0.32
CA PRO A 113 -17.73 -1.87 0.54
C PRO A 113 -16.48 -1.52 1.35
N LEU A 114 -15.48 -0.89 0.71
CA LEU A 114 -14.24 -0.47 1.37
C LEU A 114 -14.52 0.60 2.44
N ILE A 115 -15.33 1.61 2.13
CA ILE A 115 -15.71 2.68 3.06
C ILE A 115 -16.45 2.08 4.26
N GLY A 116 -17.37 1.13 4.02
CA GLY A 116 -18.09 0.43 5.08
C GLY A 116 -17.15 -0.31 6.02
N THR A 117 -16.21 -1.09 5.48
CA THR A 117 -15.26 -1.83 6.32
C THR A 117 -14.32 -0.91 7.09
N LEU A 118 -13.77 0.12 6.45
CA LEU A 118 -12.92 1.12 7.10
C LEU A 118 -13.66 1.86 8.22
N THR A 119 -14.96 2.14 8.04
CA THR A 119 -15.79 2.78 9.07
C THR A 119 -15.95 1.87 10.29
N CYS A 120 -16.28 0.58 10.09
CA CYS A 120 -16.39 -0.39 11.18
C CYS A 120 -15.07 -0.55 11.94
N VAL A 121 -13.96 -0.68 11.21
CA VAL A 121 -12.61 -0.75 11.79
C VAL A 121 -12.29 0.53 12.56
N GLY A 122 -12.60 1.70 12.01
CA GLY A 122 -12.42 2.98 12.69
C GLY A 122 -13.18 3.05 14.02
N ILE A 123 -14.46 2.66 14.02
CA ILE A 123 -15.28 2.60 15.25
C ILE A 123 -14.63 1.66 16.27
N LEU A 124 -14.18 0.47 15.86
CA LEU A 124 -13.50 -0.47 16.74
C LEU A 124 -12.23 0.15 17.36
N VAL A 125 -11.38 0.80 16.55
CA VAL A 125 -10.17 1.48 17.05
C VAL A 125 -10.51 2.58 18.06
N GLN A 126 -11.59 3.32 17.84
CA GLN A 126 -12.03 4.34 18.79
C GLN A 126 -12.53 3.73 20.09
N ILE A 127 -13.31 2.65 20.04
CA ILE A 127 -13.75 1.92 21.24
C ILE A 127 -12.55 1.36 22.01
N MET A 128 -11.56 0.78 21.32
CA MET A 128 -10.32 0.29 21.95
C MET A 128 -9.51 1.41 22.60
N THR A 129 -9.55 2.61 22.02
CA THR A 129 -8.88 3.79 22.58
C THR A 129 -9.62 4.27 23.83
N LEU A 130 -10.94 4.36 23.77
CA LEU A 130 -11.79 4.79 24.89
C LEU A 130 -11.75 3.83 26.09
N THR A 131 -11.68 2.52 25.83
CA THR A 131 -11.59 1.48 26.87
C THR A 131 -10.17 1.25 27.39
N GLY A 132 -9.15 1.90 26.81
CA GLY A 132 -7.75 1.71 27.18
C GLY A 132 -7.12 0.42 26.65
N VAL A 133 -7.87 -0.45 25.97
CA VAL A 133 -7.37 -1.70 25.37
C VAL A 133 -6.20 -1.43 24.42
N ARG A 134 -6.26 -0.37 23.62
CA ARG A 134 -5.15 0.01 22.72
C ARG A 134 -3.87 0.33 23.48
N GLY A 135 -3.98 0.98 24.65
CA GLY A 135 -2.86 1.27 25.53
C GLY A 135 -2.31 0.01 26.21
N LEU A 136 -3.20 -0.89 26.64
CA LEU A 136 -2.81 -2.20 27.21
C LEU A 136 -2.01 -3.02 26.18
N LEU A 137 -2.47 -3.07 24.94
CA LEU A 137 -1.72 -3.72 23.84
C LEU A 137 -0.36 -3.06 23.64
N ALA A 138 -0.29 -1.72 23.70
CA ALA A 138 0.97 -1.01 23.58
C ALA A 138 2.00 -1.44 24.63
N ILE A 139 1.58 -1.49 25.90
CA ILE A 139 2.43 -1.94 27.01
C ILE A 139 2.81 -3.42 26.82
N GLY A 140 1.85 -4.27 26.45
CA GLY A 140 2.10 -5.69 26.20
C GLY A 140 3.16 -5.94 25.14
N PHE A 141 3.16 -5.19 24.03
CA PHE A 141 4.21 -5.31 23.01
C PHE A 141 5.57 -4.81 23.50
N ILE A 142 5.60 -3.75 24.31
CA ILE A 142 6.85 -3.20 24.85
C ILE A 142 7.50 -4.16 25.85
N THR A 143 6.71 -4.94 26.59
CA THR A 143 7.24 -5.90 27.58
C THR A 143 7.64 -7.25 26.99
N LEU A 144 7.23 -7.55 25.75
CA LEU A 144 7.60 -8.81 25.10
C LEU A 144 9.09 -8.83 24.73
N PRO A 145 9.75 -10.01 24.77
CA PRO A 145 11.11 -10.14 24.27
C PRO A 145 11.19 -9.74 22.79
N THR A 146 12.09 -8.81 22.46
CA THR A 146 12.25 -8.26 21.09
C THR A 146 12.46 -9.35 20.04
N VAL A 147 13.19 -10.42 20.40
CA VAL A 147 13.42 -11.57 19.51
C VAL A 147 12.10 -12.22 19.09
N LEU A 148 11.16 -12.36 20.03
CA LEU A 148 9.85 -12.94 19.74
C LEU A 148 9.01 -12.02 18.86
N VAL A 149 9.09 -10.70 19.09
CA VAL A 149 8.39 -9.71 18.26
C VAL A 149 8.91 -9.75 16.83
N ILE A 150 10.22 -9.70 16.63
CA ILE A 150 10.87 -9.73 15.31
C ILE A 150 10.57 -11.05 14.59
N ALA A 151 10.72 -12.19 15.27
CA ALA A 151 10.39 -13.50 14.71
C ALA A 151 8.90 -13.64 14.39
N GLY A 152 8.04 -12.96 15.15
CA GLY A 152 6.59 -12.97 14.95
C GLY A 152 6.11 -12.11 13.78
N LEU A 153 6.90 -11.14 13.29
CA LEU A 153 6.46 -10.18 12.25
C LEU A 153 5.92 -10.87 10.99
N PHE A 154 6.55 -11.98 10.58
CA PHE A 154 6.20 -12.76 9.39
C PHE A 154 4.75 -13.25 9.38
N ILE A 155 4.20 -13.55 10.56
CA ILE A 155 2.83 -14.09 10.71
C ILE A 155 1.91 -13.00 11.26
N PHE A 156 2.39 -12.27 12.26
CA PHE A 156 1.60 -11.29 12.97
C PHE A 156 1.15 -10.13 12.08
N LEU A 157 2.03 -9.57 11.24
CA LEU A 157 1.66 -8.43 10.40
C LEU A 157 0.63 -8.82 9.33
N PRO A 158 0.81 -9.90 8.54
CA PRO A 158 -0.19 -10.29 7.55
C PRO A 158 -1.52 -10.73 8.18
N VAL A 159 -1.49 -11.43 9.32
CA VAL A 159 -2.72 -11.87 10.00
C VAL A 159 -3.48 -10.68 10.60
N THR A 160 -2.78 -9.69 11.15
CA THR A 160 -3.47 -8.50 11.66
C THR A 160 -4.14 -7.75 10.51
N GLU A 161 -3.48 -7.56 9.36
CA GLU A 161 -4.11 -6.94 8.19
C GLU A 161 -5.33 -7.72 7.71
N SER A 162 -5.27 -9.06 7.69
CA SER A 162 -6.39 -9.84 7.20
C SER A 162 -7.64 -9.71 8.07
N VAL A 163 -7.49 -9.33 9.35
CA VAL A 163 -8.61 -9.15 10.30
C VAL A 163 -9.03 -7.70 10.44
N LEU A 164 -8.08 -6.78 10.61
CA LEU A 164 -8.31 -5.36 10.92
C LEU A 164 -8.08 -4.44 9.72
N MET A 165 -7.60 -4.97 8.59
CA MET A 165 -7.20 -4.21 7.39
C MET A 165 -6.28 -3.06 7.78
N TYR A 166 -6.42 -1.92 7.09
CA TYR A 166 -5.74 -0.67 7.38
C TYR A 166 -5.78 -0.21 8.86
N GLY A 167 -6.72 -0.71 9.67
CA GLY A 167 -6.76 -0.45 11.12
C GLY A 167 -5.62 -1.10 11.90
N SER A 168 -4.99 -2.14 11.37
CA SER A 168 -3.86 -2.86 11.99
C SER A 168 -2.70 -1.92 12.27
N ALA A 169 -2.36 -1.07 11.30
CA ALA A 169 -1.31 -0.07 11.46
C ALA A 169 -1.64 0.93 12.58
N ALA A 170 -2.91 1.30 12.74
CA ALA A 170 -3.33 2.20 13.82
C ALA A 170 -3.25 1.53 15.20
N VAL A 171 -3.65 0.26 15.32
CA VAL A 171 -3.68 -0.48 16.58
C VAL A 171 -2.28 -0.93 17.00
N PHE A 172 -1.55 -1.59 16.10
CA PHE A 172 -0.30 -2.29 16.41
C PHE A 172 0.95 -1.55 15.92
N GLY A 173 0.84 -0.71 14.90
CA GLY A 173 2.00 0.03 14.35
C GLY A 173 2.63 0.96 15.37
N VAL A 174 1.83 1.75 16.11
CA VAL A 174 2.35 2.66 17.13
C VAL A 174 3.13 1.93 18.23
N PRO A 175 2.58 0.88 18.88
CA PRO A 175 3.32 0.04 19.83
C PRO A 175 4.66 -0.49 19.30
N LEU A 176 4.65 -1.08 18.10
CA LEU A 176 5.84 -1.72 17.53
C LEU A 176 6.92 -0.69 17.23
N ILE A 177 6.54 0.48 16.71
CA ILE A 177 7.49 1.56 16.45
C ILE A 177 8.08 2.09 17.75
N LEU A 178 7.28 2.26 18.81
CA LEU A 178 7.77 2.70 20.12
C LEU A 178 8.74 1.69 20.73
N LEU A 179 8.42 0.39 20.63
CA LEU A 179 9.34 -0.68 21.03
C LEU A 179 10.65 -0.58 20.24
N PHE A 180 10.61 -0.54 18.91
CA PHE A 180 11.81 -0.45 18.07
C PHE A 180 12.62 0.82 18.34
N ASN A 181 11.96 1.96 18.53
CA ASN A 181 12.63 3.20 18.88
C ASN A 181 13.34 3.12 20.25
N SER A 182 12.71 2.49 21.25
CA SER A 182 13.27 2.32 22.60
C SER A 182 14.56 1.48 22.63
N ILE A 183 14.75 0.61 21.64
CA ILE A 183 15.97 -0.22 21.49
C ILE A 183 16.98 0.38 20.50
N GLY A 184 16.76 1.62 20.05
CA GLY A 184 17.68 2.37 19.18
C GLY A 184 17.56 2.09 17.69
N LEU A 185 16.47 1.45 17.23
CA LEU A 185 16.20 1.25 15.81
C LEU A 185 15.57 2.50 15.18
N ASP A 186 15.83 2.71 13.89
CA ASP A 186 15.23 3.81 13.16
C ASP A 186 13.73 3.56 12.93
N PRO A 187 12.83 4.41 13.46
CA PRO A 187 11.40 4.18 13.40
C PRO A 187 10.83 4.31 11.98
N ILE A 188 11.47 5.09 11.10
CA ILE A 188 11.03 5.30 9.72
C ILE A 188 11.28 4.03 8.91
N ILE A 189 12.49 3.47 9.02
CA ILE A 189 12.88 2.27 8.28
C ILE A 189 12.22 1.02 8.85
N ALA A 190 12.11 0.91 10.17
CA ALA A 190 11.36 -0.17 10.78
C ALA A 190 9.89 -0.14 10.33
N LEU A 191 9.25 1.04 10.29
CA LEU A 191 7.90 1.16 9.76
C LEU A 191 7.84 0.83 8.27
N ALA A 192 8.79 1.31 7.46
CA ALA A 192 8.83 0.98 6.03
C ALA A 192 8.92 -0.54 5.81
N GLY A 193 9.79 -1.22 6.56
CA GLY A 193 9.91 -2.68 6.55
C GLY A 193 8.59 -3.38 6.90
N MET A 194 7.92 -2.95 7.96
CA MET A 194 6.60 -3.49 8.33
C MET A 194 5.52 -3.19 7.28
N SER A 195 5.51 -1.99 6.69
CA SER A 195 4.55 -1.57 5.66
C SER A 195 4.65 -2.36 4.36
N ILE A 196 5.77 -3.05 4.12
CA ILE A 196 5.94 -3.96 2.98
C ILE A 196 5.34 -5.34 3.28
N ILE A 197 5.28 -5.73 4.56
CA ILE A 197 4.74 -7.01 5.01
C ILE A 197 3.22 -6.94 5.19
N TRP A 198 2.69 -5.86 5.78
CA TRP A 198 1.25 -5.70 6.09
C TRP A 198 0.32 -6.01 4.89
N PRO A 199 0.53 -5.43 3.70
CA PRO A 199 -0.35 -5.62 2.55
C PRO A 199 -0.46 -7.08 2.08
N LEU A 200 0.46 -7.97 2.47
CA LEU A 200 0.33 -9.41 2.18
C LEU A 200 -0.94 -10.02 2.79
N GLY A 201 -1.44 -9.44 3.87
CA GLY A 201 -2.68 -9.89 4.50
C GLY A 201 -3.96 -9.59 3.71
N ASP A 202 -3.92 -8.67 2.75
CA ASP A 202 -5.07 -8.40 1.85
C ASP A 202 -5.40 -9.57 0.91
N ALA A 203 -4.48 -10.53 0.79
CA ALA A 203 -4.70 -11.81 0.13
C ALA A 203 -5.15 -12.93 1.09
N LEU A 204 -5.00 -12.76 2.40
CA LEU A 204 -5.32 -13.79 3.39
C LEU A 204 -6.80 -13.72 3.82
N PRO A 205 -7.47 -14.86 4.03
CA PRO A 205 -8.76 -14.90 4.73
C PRO A 205 -8.61 -14.35 6.16
N PRO A 206 -9.67 -13.76 6.77
CA PRO A 206 -11.09 -13.83 6.39
C PRO A 206 -11.57 -12.75 5.39
N THR A 207 -10.86 -11.63 5.28
CA THR A 207 -11.30 -10.48 4.47
C THR A 207 -10.95 -10.61 3.01
N ALA A 208 -9.68 -10.90 2.71
CA ALA A 208 -9.16 -11.19 1.37
C ALA A 208 -9.66 -10.19 0.30
N ILE A 209 -9.69 -8.87 0.58
CA ILE A 209 -10.30 -7.88 -0.33
C ILE A 209 -9.66 -7.96 -1.71
N ILE A 210 -8.33 -7.77 -1.75
CA ILE A 210 -7.60 -7.69 -3.01
C ILE A 210 -7.52 -9.07 -3.65
N GLY A 211 -7.31 -10.12 -2.85
CA GLY A 211 -7.27 -11.49 -3.36
C GLY A 211 -8.57 -11.91 -4.03
N ARG A 212 -9.72 -11.70 -3.39
CA ARG A 212 -11.05 -12.04 -3.97
C ARG A 212 -11.37 -11.18 -5.18
N LEU A 213 -11.07 -9.88 -5.13
CA LEU A 213 -11.26 -8.99 -6.28
C LEU A 213 -10.44 -9.48 -7.48
N THR A 214 -9.18 -9.86 -7.26
CA THR A 214 -8.30 -10.38 -8.31
C THR A 214 -8.85 -11.67 -8.91
N VAL A 215 -9.26 -12.63 -8.09
CA VAL A 215 -9.85 -13.89 -8.56
C VAL A 215 -11.16 -13.66 -9.31
N ASN A 216 -11.99 -12.72 -8.88
CA ASN A 216 -13.24 -12.40 -9.58
C ASN A 216 -13.03 -11.70 -10.92
N VAL A 217 -11.96 -10.92 -11.08
CA VAL A 217 -11.65 -10.19 -12.32
C VAL A 217 -10.90 -11.05 -13.33
N VAL A 218 -9.95 -11.86 -12.85
CA VAL A 218 -9.13 -12.73 -13.71
C VAL A 218 -9.83 -14.06 -14.01
N GLU A 219 -10.84 -14.43 -13.22
CA GLU A 219 -11.60 -15.68 -13.31
C GLU A 219 -10.69 -16.91 -13.53
N PRO A 220 -9.68 -17.12 -12.67
CA PRO A 220 -8.77 -18.24 -12.83
C PRO A 220 -9.54 -19.56 -12.68
N LYS A 221 -9.15 -20.56 -13.48
CA LYS A 221 -9.73 -21.91 -13.40
C LYS A 221 -9.43 -22.62 -12.08
N GLU A 222 -8.45 -22.11 -11.33
CA GLU A 222 -7.95 -22.72 -10.09
C GLU A 222 -8.68 -22.21 -8.84
N SER A 223 -8.64 -23.01 -7.78
CA SER A 223 -9.22 -22.65 -6.49
C SER A 223 -8.42 -21.54 -5.78
N TYR A 224 -9.08 -20.73 -4.94
CA TYR A 224 -8.43 -19.66 -4.16
C TYR A 224 -7.23 -20.14 -3.33
N GLY A 225 -7.28 -21.38 -2.82
CA GLY A 225 -6.18 -21.99 -2.09
C GLY A 225 -4.95 -22.30 -2.96
N GLN A 226 -5.14 -22.65 -4.23
CA GLN A 226 -4.03 -22.85 -5.17
C GLN A 226 -3.39 -21.51 -5.56
N PHE A 227 -4.22 -20.47 -5.79
CA PHE A 227 -3.75 -19.10 -5.98
C PHE A 227 -2.88 -18.63 -4.81
N LEU A 228 -3.34 -18.85 -3.57
CA LEU A 228 -2.56 -18.54 -2.37
C LEU A 228 -1.23 -19.30 -2.33
N LYS A 229 -1.23 -20.61 -2.65
CA LYS A 229 -0.01 -21.43 -2.66
C LYS A 229 1.04 -20.91 -3.64
N GLN A 230 0.64 -20.42 -4.80
CA GLN A 230 1.55 -19.80 -5.77
C GLN A 230 2.16 -18.50 -5.22
N CYS A 231 1.40 -17.74 -4.43
CA CYS A 231 1.85 -16.49 -3.81
C CYS A 231 2.75 -16.67 -2.56
N ILE A 232 2.84 -17.89 -1.99
CA ILE A 232 3.63 -18.13 -0.77
C ILE A 232 5.11 -17.79 -0.99
N LEU A 233 5.70 -18.21 -2.10
CA LEU A 233 7.13 -18.00 -2.34
C LEU A 233 7.48 -16.50 -2.45
N PRO A 234 6.79 -15.69 -3.27
CA PRO A 234 6.96 -14.23 -3.24
C PRO A 234 6.70 -13.62 -1.86
N ALA A 235 5.64 -14.06 -1.17
CA ALA A 235 5.27 -13.53 0.15
C ALA A 235 6.38 -13.75 1.18
N VAL A 236 6.99 -14.94 1.22
CA VAL A 236 8.11 -15.24 2.13
C VAL A 236 9.31 -14.34 1.84
N ILE A 237 9.65 -14.11 0.58
CA ILE A 237 10.76 -13.22 0.20
C ILE A 237 10.48 -11.79 0.66
N ILE A 238 9.27 -11.30 0.45
CA ILE A 238 8.84 -9.96 0.89
C ILE A 238 8.91 -9.85 2.42
N CYS A 239 8.46 -10.87 3.16
CA CYS A 239 8.58 -10.89 4.61
C CYS A 239 10.05 -10.89 5.09
N ILE A 240 10.95 -11.61 4.40
CA ILE A 240 12.37 -11.62 4.71
C ILE A 240 12.96 -10.21 4.49
N ILE A 241 12.68 -9.58 3.35
CA ILE A 241 13.13 -8.22 3.04
C ILE A 241 12.64 -7.24 4.11
N GLY A 242 11.34 -7.26 4.42
CA GLY A 242 10.76 -6.37 5.42
C GLY A 242 11.34 -6.58 6.82
N THR A 243 11.59 -7.84 7.21
CA THR A 243 12.18 -8.15 8.52
C THR A 243 13.64 -7.75 8.60
N LEU A 244 14.43 -7.98 7.54
CA LEU A 244 15.81 -7.52 7.46
C LEU A 244 15.88 -5.99 7.55
N MET A 245 14.95 -5.27 6.93
CA MET A 245 14.86 -3.82 7.07
C MET A 245 14.58 -3.38 8.51
N VAL A 246 13.74 -4.11 9.26
CA VAL A 246 13.50 -3.81 10.68
C VAL A 246 14.77 -4.05 11.49
N ILE A 247 15.44 -5.21 11.32
CA ILE A 247 16.65 -5.59 12.07
C ILE A 247 17.80 -4.61 11.82
N TYR A 248 18.06 -4.29 10.55
CA TYR A 248 19.16 -3.39 10.13
C TYR A 248 18.71 -1.94 9.97
N SER A 249 17.59 -1.54 10.60
CA SER A 249 17.02 -0.20 10.42
C SER A 249 17.97 0.92 10.86
N SER A 250 18.79 0.70 11.88
CA SER A 250 19.80 1.67 12.32
C SER A 250 20.91 1.89 11.28
N GLU A 251 21.37 0.82 10.62
CA GLU A 251 22.40 0.90 9.56
C GLU A 251 21.84 1.45 8.26
N LEU A 252 20.58 1.15 7.96
CA LEU A 252 19.89 1.62 6.77
C LEU A 252 19.43 3.08 6.89
N GLY A 253 19.63 3.74 8.04
CA GLY A 253 19.21 5.11 8.34
C GLY A 253 19.53 6.12 7.25
N PHE A 254 20.63 5.93 6.50
CA PHE A 254 21.02 6.75 5.35
C PHE A 254 19.94 6.84 4.26
N LEU A 255 19.08 5.83 4.12
CA LEU A 255 18.00 5.81 3.13
C LEU A 255 16.91 6.85 3.44
N THR A 256 16.78 7.30 4.68
CA THR A 256 15.79 8.33 5.04
C THR A 256 16.12 9.68 4.40
N GLY A 257 17.38 9.92 4.03
CA GLY A 257 17.85 11.19 3.47
C GLY A 257 17.71 12.37 4.44
N LEU A 258 17.67 12.07 5.74
CA LEU A 258 17.67 13.00 6.88
C LEU A 258 19.07 13.08 7.50
#